data_AF-A0A2N2S1E8-F1
#
_entry.id   AF-A0A2N2S1E8-F1
#
_cell.length_a   1.000
_cell.length_b   1.000
_cell.length_c   1.000
_cell.angle_alpha   90.00
_cell.angle_beta   90.00
_cell.angle_gamma   90.00
#
_symmetry.space_group_name_H-M   'P 1'
#
loop_
_entity.id
_entity.type
_entity.pdbx_description
1 polymer ?
#
loop_
_entity_poly.entity_id
_entity_poly.type
_entity_poly.pdbx_seq_one_letter_code
_entity_poly.pdbx_strand_id
1 'polypeptide(L)'
;MSNTIVTSHKLQRLIGAAANIQSLMHDGTLTAAWGEGDADQVHAAVTAFDALTDAADKVRAEQRAASPFLLYRREIMAATPAGMALRFLVMSLYGRQAVPLRDLIEYFGDHEKRIAIECITCFTINGDRDSQFMSLGIELVEDACNEASEVAA
;
A
#
# COMPACT_ATOMS: atom_id res chain seq x y z
N MET A 1 1.93 -17.74 5.06
CA MET A 1 2.98 -16.74 5.32
C MET A 1 3.64 -16.40 4.00
N SER A 2 3.27 -15.28 3.37
CA SER A 2 3.92 -14.83 2.13
C SER A 2 5.21 -14.08 2.50
N ASN A 3 6.32 -14.82 2.58
CA ASN A 3 7.65 -14.23 2.66
C ASN A 3 7.93 -13.54 1.32
N THR A 4 7.69 -12.25 1.26
CA THR A 4 8.10 -11.43 0.11
C THR A 4 9.61 -11.23 0.24
N ILE A 5 10.38 -12.11 -0.40
CA ILE A 5 11.83 -11.96 -0.51
C ILE A 5 12.05 -10.86 -1.54
N VAL A 6 12.24 -9.61 -1.09
CA VAL A 6 12.87 -8.60 -1.94
C VAL A 6 14.17 -9.21 -2.42
N THR A 7 14.37 -9.29 -3.73
CA THR A 7 15.61 -9.87 -4.23
C THR A 7 16.77 -9.04 -3.68
N SER A 8 17.70 -9.68 -2.97
CA SER A 8 18.83 -9.03 -2.26
C SER A 8 19.51 -7.96 -3.13
N HIS A 9 19.61 -8.23 -4.43
CA HIS A 9 20.16 -7.33 -5.44
C HIS A 9 19.39 -6.00 -5.63
N LYS A 10 18.06 -5.97 -5.63
CA LYS A 10 17.30 -4.72 -5.82
C LYS A 10 17.33 -3.84 -4.56
N LEU A 11 17.30 -4.46 -3.38
CA LEU A 11 17.51 -3.76 -2.12
C LEU A 11 18.93 -3.17 -2.05
N GLN A 12 19.95 -3.94 -2.47
CA GLN A 12 21.33 -3.46 -2.59
C GLN A 12 21.45 -2.28 -3.56
N ARG A 13 20.71 -2.28 -4.68
CA ARG A 13 20.67 -1.14 -5.60
C ARG A 13 20.05 0.11 -4.98
N LEU A 14 18.97 -0.03 -4.21
CA LEU A 14 18.36 1.09 -3.47
C LEU A 14 19.33 1.65 -2.42
N ILE A 15 19.98 0.77 -1.64
CA ILE A 15 21.00 1.15 -0.66
C ILE A 15 22.16 1.87 -1.35
N GLY A 16 22.64 1.36 -2.49
CA GLY A 16 23.71 1.98 -3.27
C GLY A 16 23.33 3.36 -3.80
N ALA A 17 22.12 3.52 -4.32
CA ALA A 17 21.63 4.83 -4.78
C ALA A 17 21.51 5.84 -3.64
N ALA A 18 21.02 5.40 -2.47
CA ALA A 18 20.94 6.25 -1.28
C ALA A 18 22.33 6.63 -0.74
N ALA A 19 23.29 5.70 -0.74
CA ALA A 19 24.67 5.95 -0.35
C ALA A 19 25.36 6.94 -1.31
N ASN A 20 25.06 6.87 -2.61
CA ASN A 20 25.56 7.85 -3.58
C ASN A 20 25.05 9.26 -3.28
N ILE A 21 23.76 9.42 -2.99
CA ILE A 21 23.20 10.72 -2.57
C ILE A 21 23.86 11.24 -1.29
N GLN A 22 24.10 10.37 -0.31
CA GLN A 22 24.83 10.75 0.91
C GLN A 22 26.26 11.20 0.60
N SER A 23 26.95 10.53 -0.33
CA SER A 23 28.29 10.95 -0.76
C SER A 23 28.27 12.34 -1.37
N LEU A 24 27.34 12.61 -2.30
CA LEU A 24 27.20 13.92 -2.96
C LEU A 24 26.77 15.03 -1.99
N MET A 25 26.09 14.67 -0.90
CA MET A 25 25.78 15.60 0.19
C MET A 25 27.03 15.92 1.01
N HIS A 26 27.86 14.92 1.30
CA HIS A 26 29.07 15.08 2.10
C HIS A 26 30.20 15.79 1.38
N ASP A 27 30.36 15.59 0.08
CA ASP A 27 31.39 16.27 -0.73
C ASP A 27 30.98 17.69 -1.19
N GLY A 28 29.75 18.10 -0.88
CA GLY A 28 29.21 19.43 -1.18
C GLY A 28 28.67 19.58 -2.60
N THR A 29 28.68 18.53 -3.43
CA THR A 29 28.16 18.56 -4.80
C THR A 29 26.69 18.94 -4.85
N LEU A 30 25.86 18.43 -3.94
CA LEU A 30 24.44 18.82 -3.89
C LEU A 30 24.24 20.29 -3.52
N THR A 31 25.01 20.79 -2.55
CA THR A 31 24.97 22.19 -2.14
C THR A 31 25.39 23.11 -3.28
N ALA A 32 26.42 22.72 -4.04
CA ALA A 32 26.87 23.44 -5.21
C ALA A 32 25.82 23.40 -6.33
N ALA A 33 25.26 22.22 -6.63
CA ALA A 33 24.22 22.04 -7.65
C ALA A 33 22.94 22.86 -7.39
N TRP A 34 22.59 23.15 -6.13
CA TRP A 34 21.46 24.01 -5.77
C TRP A 34 21.81 25.49 -5.60
N GLY A 35 23.09 25.85 -5.72
CA GLY A 35 23.61 27.21 -5.66
C GLY A 35 24.12 27.70 -7.02
N GLU A 36 25.37 28.18 -7.06
CA GLU A 36 26.07 28.65 -8.28
C GLU A 36 26.91 27.54 -8.96
N GLY A 37 26.54 26.27 -8.76
CA GLY A 37 27.30 25.13 -9.28
C GLY A 37 27.37 25.08 -10.80
N ASP A 38 28.41 24.43 -11.32
CA ASP A 38 28.55 24.21 -12.76
C ASP A 38 27.59 23.12 -13.27
N ALA A 39 27.45 23.05 -14.59
CA ALA A 39 26.55 22.09 -15.24
C ALA A 39 26.86 20.63 -14.89
N ASP A 40 28.11 20.31 -14.56
CA ASP A 40 28.54 18.96 -14.24
C ASP A 40 28.06 18.54 -12.85
N GLN A 41 28.10 19.46 -11.87
CA GLN A 41 27.57 19.24 -10.53
C GLN A 41 26.04 19.08 -10.54
N VAL A 42 25.35 19.92 -11.32
CA VAL A 42 23.90 19.79 -11.53
C VAL A 42 23.56 18.44 -12.18
N HIS A 43 24.33 18.05 -13.21
CA HIS A 43 24.12 16.77 -13.90
C HIS A 43 24.37 15.57 -12.98
N ALA A 44 25.41 15.61 -12.15
CA ALA A 44 25.71 14.57 -11.17
C ALA A 44 24.59 14.42 -10.12
N ALA A 45 24.06 15.55 -9.61
CA ALA A 45 22.94 15.56 -8.67
C ALA A 45 21.66 14.95 -9.28
N VAL A 46 21.27 15.41 -10.48
CA VAL A 46 20.09 14.91 -11.19
C VAL A 46 20.21 13.40 -11.47
N THR A 47 21.36 12.96 -11.98
CA THR A 47 21.62 11.55 -12.28
C THR A 47 21.49 10.68 -11.02
N ALA A 48 21.97 11.17 -9.87
CA ALA A 48 21.86 10.44 -8.62
C ALA A 48 20.41 10.35 -8.10
N PHE A 49 19.62 11.42 -8.25
CA PHE A 49 18.19 11.41 -7.88
C PHE A 49 17.35 10.55 -8.82
N ASP A 50 17.65 10.54 -10.11
CA ASP A 50 17.00 9.67 -11.09
C ASP A 50 17.29 8.20 -10.78
N ALA A 51 18.54 7.87 -10.45
CA ALA A 51 18.93 6.52 -10.05
C ALA A 51 18.26 6.07 -8.74
N LEU A 52 18.08 6.99 -7.78
CA LEU A 52 17.36 6.72 -6.53
C LEU A 52 15.87 6.47 -6.80
N THR A 53 15.24 7.31 -7.64
CA THR A 53 13.84 7.18 -8.03
C THR A 53 13.60 5.85 -8.74
N ASP A 54 14.43 5.49 -9.72
CA ASP A 54 14.34 4.22 -10.44
C ASP A 54 14.52 3.01 -9.51
N ALA A 55 15.49 3.05 -8.58
CA ALA A 55 15.71 1.98 -7.62
C ALA A 55 14.53 1.83 -6.64
N ALA A 56 13.98 2.95 -6.16
CA ALA A 56 12.82 2.98 -5.28
C ALA A 56 11.57 2.44 -5.99
N ASP A 57 11.35 2.82 -7.26
CA ASP A 57 10.24 2.34 -8.07
C ASP A 57 10.33 0.84 -8.36
N LYS A 58 11.55 0.31 -8.57
CA LYS A 58 11.78 -1.13 -8.74
C LYS A 58 11.54 -1.95 -7.47
N VAL A 59 11.89 -1.42 -6.31
CA VAL A 59 11.56 -2.03 -5.01
C VAL A 59 10.06 -1.93 -4.75
N ARG A 60 9.43 -0.78 -5.02
CA ARG A 60 7.98 -0.58 -4.92
C ARG A 60 7.20 -1.54 -5.83
N ALA A 61 7.69 -1.79 -7.03
CA ALA A 61 7.07 -2.72 -7.97
C ALA A 61 7.14 -4.19 -7.48
N GLU A 62 8.20 -4.58 -6.77
CA GLU A 62 8.27 -5.88 -6.09
C GLU A 62 7.40 -5.93 -4.83
N GLN A 63 7.21 -4.79 -4.18
CA GLN A 63 6.27 -4.61 -3.07
C GLN A 63 4.81 -4.46 -3.51
N ARG A 64 4.46 -4.76 -4.78
CA ARG A 64 3.11 -5.24 -5.09
C ARG A 64 2.92 -6.62 -4.45
N ALA A 65 2.98 -6.66 -3.11
CA ALA A 65 2.26 -7.64 -2.34
C ALA A 65 0.84 -7.67 -2.92
N ALA A 66 0.32 -8.87 -3.15
CA ALA A 66 -1.07 -9.03 -3.55
C ALA A 66 -1.90 -8.10 -2.66
N SER A 67 -2.74 -7.27 -3.28
CA SER A 67 -3.59 -6.32 -2.56
C SER A 67 -4.17 -7.02 -1.33
N PRO A 68 -4.12 -6.42 -0.12
CA PRO A 68 -4.71 -7.04 1.07
C PRO A 68 -6.16 -7.49 0.86
N PHE A 69 -6.90 -6.79 -0.01
CA PHE A 69 -8.26 -7.15 -0.41
C PHE A 69 -8.34 -8.45 -1.22
N LEU A 70 -7.32 -8.79 -1.99
CA LEU A 70 -7.17 -10.10 -2.64
C LEU A 70 -6.61 -11.15 -1.68
N LEU A 71 -5.56 -10.80 -0.93
CA LEU A 71 -4.85 -11.71 -0.04
C LEU A 71 -5.76 -12.25 1.07
N TYR A 72 -6.58 -11.39 1.65
CA TYR A 72 -7.49 -11.71 2.76
C TYR A 72 -8.93 -11.86 2.32
N ARG A 73 -9.18 -12.05 1.01
CA ARG A 73 -10.52 -12.18 0.46
C ARG A 73 -11.33 -13.26 1.17
N ARG A 74 -10.72 -14.41 1.47
CA ARG A 74 -11.39 -15.52 2.15
C ARG A 74 -11.82 -15.14 3.58
N GLU A 75 -10.98 -14.43 4.30
CA GLU A 75 -11.23 -13.95 5.66
C GLU A 75 -12.31 -12.87 5.67
N ILE A 76 -12.28 -11.96 4.70
CA ILE A 76 -13.31 -10.93 4.50
C ILE A 76 -14.66 -11.60 4.19
N MET A 77 -14.70 -12.51 3.22
CA MET A 77 -15.94 -13.19 2.80
C MET A 77 -16.45 -14.23 3.80
N ALA A 78 -15.76 -14.44 4.92
CA ALA A 78 -16.16 -15.45 5.89
C ALA A 78 -17.52 -15.13 6.53
N ALA A 79 -18.36 -16.15 6.68
CA ALA A 79 -19.63 -16.10 7.40
C ALA A 79 -19.42 -16.17 8.93
N THR A 80 -18.50 -15.36 9.45
CA THR A 80 -18.17 -15.25 10.87
C THR A 80 -18.37 -13.80 11.33
N PRO A 81 -18.53 -13.54 12.65
CA PRO A 81 -18.58 -12.16 13.17
C PRO A 81 -17.39 -11.30 12.73
N ALA A 82 -16.19 -11.90 12.72
CA ALA A 82 -14.98 -11.26 12.21
C ALA A 82 -15.06 -10.93 10.71
N GLY A 83 -15.49 -11.88 9.88
CA GLY A 83 -15.65 -11.65 8.44
C GLY A 83 -16.71 -10.59 8.12
N MET A 84 -17.81 -10.55 8.88
CA MET A 84 -18.82 -9.49 8.76
C MET A 84 -18.23 -8.11 9.07
N ALA A 85 -17.44 -7.97 10.13
CA ALA A 85 -16.81 -6.70 10.48
C ALA A 85 -15.75 -6.26 9.45
N LEU A 86 -14.98 -7.21 8.90
CA LEU A 86 -14.06 -6.93 7.81
C LEU A 86 -14.79 -6.52 6.53
N ARG A 87 -15.92 -7.15 6.19
CA ARG A 87 -16.79 -6.70 5.08
C ARG A 87 -17.33 -5.31 5.31
N PHE A 88 -17.80 -5.03 6.52
CA PHE A 88 -18.29 -3.70 6.89
C PHE A 88 -17.20 -2.64 6.75
N LEU A 89 -15.96 -2.96 7.15
CA LEU A 89 -14.79 -2.11 6.91
C LEU A 89 -14.60 -1.85 5.42
N VAL A 90 -14.57 -2.89 4.58
CA VAL A 90 -14.37 -2.75 3.13
C VAL A 90 -15.47 -1.90 2.49
N MET A 91 -16.74 -2.14 2.85
CA MET A 91 -17.87 -1.35 2.37
C MET A 91 -17.81 0.10 2.85
N SER A 92 -17.40 0.34 4.10
CA SER A 92 -17.20 1.69 4.63
C SER A 92 -16.12 2.43 3.85
N LEU A 93 -14.99 1.79 3.56
CA LEU A 93 -13.93 2.36 2.74
C LEU A 93 -14.41 2.66 1.31
N TYR A 94 -15.14 1.72 0.70
CA TYR A 94 -15.70 1.86 -0.66
C TYR A 94 -16.71 3.00 -0.75
N GLY A 95 -17.60 3.11 0.24
CA GLY A 95 -18.56 4.20 0.38
C GLY A 95 -17.98 5.51 0.91
N ARG A 96 -16.67 5.56 1.21
CA ARG A 96 -15.98 6.71 1.83
C ARG A 96 -16.63 7.16 3.15
N GLN A 97 -17.13 6.20 3.91
CA GLN A 97 -17.78 6.37 5.20
C GLN A 97 -16.78 6.24 6.35
N ALA A 98 -17.14 6.78 7.51
CA ALA A 98 -16.35 6.64 8.71
C ALA A 98 -16.28 5.16 9.15
N VAL A 99 -15.07 4.67 9.38
CA VAL A 99 -14.84 3.31 9.86
C VAL A 99 -14.90 3.30 11.39
N PRO A 100 -15.76 2.49 12.03
CA PRO A 100 -15.81 2.35 13.48
C PRO A 100 -14.65 1.45 13.95
N LEU A 101 -13.46 2.04 14.06
CA LEU A 101 -12.24 1.32 14.47
C LEU A 101 -12.30 0.78 15.90
N ARG A 102 -13.16 1.36 16.76
CA ARG A 102 -13.32 0.92 18.15
C ARG A 102 -13.68 -0.56 18.22
N ASP A 103 -14.73 -0.96 17.51
CA ASP A 103 -15.22 -2.34 17.56
C ASP A 103 -14.16 -3.32 17.05
N LEU A 104 -13.37 -2.84 16.08
CA LEU A 104 -12.27 -3.60 15.51
C LEU A 104 -11.14 -3.86 16.51
N ILE A 105 -10.83 -2.86 17.33
CA ILE A 105 -9.78 -2.90 18.35
C ILE A 105 -10.21 -3.68 19.59
N GLU A 106 -11.46 -3.53 20.02
CA GLU A 106 -11.95 -4.07 21.30
C GLU A 106 -12.35 -5.56 21.19
N TYR A 107 -12.91 -6.01 20.07
CA TYR A 107 -13.57 -7.32 20.00
C TYR A 107 -12.90 -8.37 19.12
N PHE A 108 -11.90 -8.03 18.30
CA PHE A 108 -11.22 -9.02 17.44
C PHE A 108 -9.83 -9.43 17.94
N GLY A 109 -9.32 -10.51 17.37
CA GLY A 109 -7.96 -11.00 17.60
C GLY A 109 -6.92 -10.17 16.83
N ASP A 110 -5.65 -10.41 17.16
CA ASP A 110 -4.52 -9.71 16.52
C ASP A 110 -4.45 -9.97 15.01
N HIS A 111 -4.94 -11.13 14.56
CA HIS A 111 -4.96 -11.49 13.15
C HIS A 111 -5.91 -10.59 12.35
N GLU A 112 -7.16 -10.44 12.81
CA GLU A 112 -8.17 -9.62 12.13
C GLU A 112 -7.80 -8.13 12.20
N LYS A 113 -7.25 -7.67 13.33
CA LYS A 113 -6.72 -6.31 13.48
C LYS A 113 -5.65 -6.02 12.44
N ARG A 114 -4.73 -6.96 12.24
CA ARG A 114 -3.69 -6.84 11.22
C ARG A 114 -4.29 -6.74 9.82
N ILE A 115 -5.24 -7.61 9.46
CA ILE A 115 -5.93 -7.55 8.16
C ILE A 115 -6.56 -6.17 7.96
N ALA A 116 -7.29 -5.67 8.94
CA ALA A 116 -7.94 -4.37 8.87
C ALA A 116 -6.95 -3.23 8.66
N ILE A 117 -5.86 -3.20 9.42
CA ILE A 117 -4.80 -2.18 9.29
C ILE A 117 -4.16 -2.24 7.90
N GLU A 118 -3.87 -3.44 7.38
CA GLU A 118 -3.30 -3.62 6.05
C GLU A 118 -4.26 -3.12 4.96
N CYS A 119 -5.56 -3.43 5.06
CA CYS A 119 -6.60 -2.93 4.14
C CYS A 119 -6.73 -1.40 4.20
N ILE A 120 -6.80 -0.81 5.40
CA ILE A 120 -6.89 0.66 5.59
C ILE A 120 -5.66 1.36 5.01
N THR A 121 -4.47 0.81 5.27
CA THR A 121 -3.22 1.34 4.76
C THR A 121 -3.18 1.26 3.24
N CYS A 122 -3.57 0.12 2.66
CA CYS A 122 -3.64 -0.04 1.21
C CYS A 122 -4.61 0.95 0.57
N PHE A 123 -5.81 1.12 1.14
CA PHE A 123 -6.80 2.08 0.65
C PHE A 123 -6.31 3.52 0.78
N THR A 124 -5.63 3.88 1.87
CA THR A 124 -5.09 5.24 2.05
C THR A 124 -4.03 5.58 1.01
N ILE A 125 -3.22 4.59 0.60
CA ILE A 125 -2.15 4.77 -0.39
C ILE A 125 -2.69 4.72 -1.83
N ASN A 126 -3.51 3.72 -2.14
CA ASN A 126 -3.92 3.40 -3.51
C ASN A 126 -5.34 3.86 -3.82
N GLY A 127 -6.25 3.82 -2.84
CA GLY A 127 -7.67 4.12 -2.99
C GLY A 127 -8.28 3.40 -4.18
N ASP A 128 -8.99 4.16 -5.01
CA ASP A 128 -9.67 3.67 -6.21
C ASP A 128 -8.71 3.14 -7.30
N ARG A 129 -7.39 3.33 -7.15
CA ARG A 129 -6.38 2.77 -8.07
C ARG A 129 -6.09 1.30 -7.82
N ASP A 130 -6.55 0.73 -6.69
CA ASP A 130 -6.45 -0.69 -6.43
C ASP A 130 -7.62 -1.45 -7.08
N SER A 131 -7.35 -2.09 -8.22
CA SER A 131 -8.34 -2.91 -8.94
C SER A 131 -8.94 -4.05 -8.10
N GLN A 132 -8.19 -4.60 -7.15
CA GLN A 132 -8.66 -5.71 -6.32
C GLN A 132 -9.62 -5.22 -5.24
N PHE A 133 -9.32 -4.05 -4.66
CA PHE A 133 -10.25 -3.34 -3.79
C PHE A 133 -11.55 -3.01 -4.51
N MET A 134 -11.46 -2.40 -5.70
CA MET A 134 -12.65 -1.99 -6.46
C MET A 134 -13.52 -3.18 -6.85
N SER A 135 -12.90 -4.28 -7.29
CA SER A 135 -13.62 -5.51 -7.63
C SER A 135 -14.34 -6.11 -6.41
N LEU A 136 -13.67 -6.17 -5.25
CA LEU A 136 -14.27 -6.68 -4.03
C LEU A 136 -15.38 -5.77 -3.50
N GLY A 137 -15.21 -4.45 -3.58
CA GLY A 137 -16.23 -3.50 -3.17
C GLY A 137 -17.51 -3.62 -3.99
N ILE A 138 -17.41 -3.76 -5.31
CA ILE A 138 -18.56 -3.97 -6.21
C ILE A 138 -19.31 -5.25 -5.83
N GLU A 139 -18.58 -6.36 -5.69
CA GLU A 139 -19.19 -7.65 -5.32
C GLU A 139 -19.94 -7.58 -3.98
N LEU A 140 -19.34 -6.94 -2.96
CA LEU A 140 -20.00 -6.81 -1.67
C LEU A 140 -21.27 -5.95 -1.73
N VAL A 141 -21.29 -4.93 -2.59
CA VAL A 141 -22.49 -4.11 -2.82
C VAL A 141 -23.57 -4.92 -3.55
N GLU A 142 -23.19 -5.69 -4.56
CA GLU A 142 -24.10 -6.58 -5.29
C GLU A 142 -24.72 -7.64 -4.36
N ASP A 143 -23.90 -8.29 -3.53
CA ASP A 143 -24.35 -9.25 -2.53
C ASP A 143 -25.35 -8.62 -1.55
N ALA A 144 -25.05 -7.43 -1.02
CA ALA A 144 -25.95 -6.72 -0.11
C ALA A 144 -27.28 -6.32 -0.76
N CYS A 145 -27.25 -5.93 -2.04
CA CYS A 145 -28.47 -5.63 -2.80
C CYS A 145 -29.33 -6.87 -3.06
N ASN A 146 -28.70 -8.02 -3.33
CA ASN A 146 -29.40 -9.28 -3.54
C ASN A 146 -30.06 -9.77 -2.25
N GLU A 147 -29.33 -9.75 -1.12
CA GLU A 147 -29.88 -10.10 0.19
C GLU A 147 -31.08 -9.23 0.57
N ALA A 148 -31.00 -7.91 0.33
CA ALA A 148 -32.12 -7.00 0.60
C ALA A 148 -33.36 -7.28 -0.26
N SER A 149 -33.16 -7.76 -1.49
CA SER A 149 -34.24 -8.08 -2.43
C SER A 149 -34.95 -9.40 -2.07
N GLU A 150 -34.21 -10.39 -1.57
CA GLU A 150 -34.77 -11.66 -1.11
C GLU A 150 -35.60 -11.51 0.17
N VAL A 151 -35.23 -10.59 1.07
CA VAL A 151 -35.98 -10.31 2.31
C VAL A 151 -37.28 -9.53 2.03
N ALA A 152 -37.36 -8.84 0.89
CA ALA A 152 -38.53 -8.05 0.50
C ALA A 152 -39.57 -8.82 -0.33
N ALA A 153 -39.27 -10.06 -0.75
CA ALA A 153 -40.12 -10.95 -1.55
C ALA A 153 -40.87 -11.96 -0.67
#